data_AF-A0AAV5FIN7-F1
#
_entry.id   AF-A0AAV5FIN7-F1
#
_cell.length_a   1.000
_cell.length_b   1.000
_cell.length_c   1.000
_cell.angle_alpha   90.00
_cell.angle_beta   90.00
_cell.angle_gamma   90.00
#
_symmetry.space_group_name_H-M   'P 1'
#
loop_
_entity.id
_entity.type
_entity.pdbx_description
1 polymer ?
#
loop_
_entity_poly.entity_id
_entity_poly.type
_entity_poly.pdbx_seq_one_letter_code
_entity_poly.pdbx_strand_id
1 'polypeptide(L)'
;MVIPDTTRFFAPRLLNAPLPTNTFFQNFVLKNGDQPEYIHTYSIRSAADELTVCHPARTHSASLVDQPFVEDLTISFPSDANNGGHHRIVAFDDLSVTIDVSPSLRAHLVRSCPYVTLTTTKCVVDVALV
;
A
#
# COMPACT_ATOMS: atom_id res chain seq x y z
N MET A 1 -13.22 -19.70 -15.60
CA MET A 1 -13.01 -18.46 -14.84
C MET A 1 -11.95 -18.75 -13.79
N VAL A 2 -10.71 -18.27 -13.97
CA VAL A 2 -9.63 -18.48 -13.00
C VAL A 2 -9.71 -17.34 -12.00
N ILE A 3 -9.93 -17.67 -10.73
CA ILE A 3 -9.92 -16.69 -9.64
C ILE A 3 -8.46 -16.28 -9.41
N PRO A 4 -8.10 -14.99 -9.45
CA PRO A 4 -6.75 -14.55 -9.12
C PRO A 4 -6.39 -15.00 -7.70
N ASP A 5 -5.24 -15.64 -7.55
CA ASP A 5 -4.76 -16.05 -6.23
C ASP A 5 -4.21 -14.85 -5.47
N THR A 6 -4.98 -14.39 -4.48
CA THR A 6 -4.64 -13.25 -3.63
C THR A 6 -3.96 -13.67 -2.33
N THR A 7 -3.89 -14.97 -2.03
CA THR A 7 -3.39 -15.49 -0.74
C THR A 7 -1.94 -15.10 -0.48
N ARG A 8 -1.14 -14.93 -1.54
CA ARG A 8 0.25 -14.46 -1.48
C ARG A 8 0.42 -13.09 -0.81
N PHE A 9 -0.61 -12.25 -0.84
CA PHE A 9 -0.61 -10.91 -0.24
C PHE A 9 -1.08 -10.89 1.20
N PHE A 10 -1.46 -12.03 1.79
CA PHE A 10 -1.93 -12.09 3.18
C PHE A 10 -0.96 -12.87 4.08
N ALA A 11 -0.83 -12.45 5.33
CA ALA A 11 -0.12 -13.21 6.34
C ALA A 11 -0.84 -14.56 6.60
N PRO A 12 -0.12 -15.66 6.95
CA PRO A 12 -0.72 -16.99 7.02
C PRO A 12 -1.83 -17.07 8.06
N ARG A 13 -1.72 -16.29 9.15
CA ARG A 13 -2.75 -16.17 10.19
C ARG A 13 -4.10 -15.66 9.69
N LEU A 14 -4.13 -14.93 8.57
CA LEU A 14 -5.34 -14.37 7.98
C LEU A 14 -6.02 -15.35 7.00
N LEU A 15 -5.33 -16.43 6.61
CA LEU A 15 -5.86 -17.42 5.66
C LEU A 15 -6.84 -18.43 6.30
N ASN A 16 -7.01 -18.38 7.62
CA ASN A 16 -7.92 -19.24 8.37
C ASN A 16 -9.38 -18.78 8.33
N ALA A 17 -9.66 -17.64 7.71
CA ALA A 17 -10.99 -17.06 7.55
C ALA A 17 -11.20 -16.61 6.10
N PRO A 18 -12.46 -16.38 5.67
CA PRO A 18 -12.73 -15.80 4.36
C PRO A 18 -11.99 -14.46 4.17
N LEU A 19 -11.28 -14.32 3.05
CA LEU A 19 -10.56 -13.09 2.75
C LEU A 19 -11.54 -11.95 2.44
N PRO A 20 -11.22 -10.72 2.86
CA PRO A 20 -12.12 -9.59 2.65
C PRO A 20 -12.19 -9.26 1.16
N THR A 21 -13.39 -8.86 0.72
CA THR A 21 -13.63 -8.38 -0.65
C THR A 21 -14.33 -7.02 -0.59
N ASN A 22 -14.15 -6.19 -1.63
CA ASN A 22 -14.71 -4.84 -1.73
C ASN A 22 -14.25 -3.90 -0.59
N THR A 23 -13.01 -4.07 -0.12
CA THR A 23 -12.43 -3.18 0.89
C THR A 23 -11.79 -1.94 0.26
N PHE A 24 -11.58 -0.90 1.07
CA PHE A 24 -10.89 0.32 0.63
C PHE A 24 -9.41 0.10 0.31
N PHE A 25 -8.86 -1.09 0.59
CA PHE A 25 -7.46 -1.46 0.35
C PHE A 25 -7.33 -2.57 -0.70
N GLN A 26 -8.40 -2.85 -1.44
CA GLN A 26 -8.49 -3.98 -2.34
C GLN A 26 -7.37 -3.96 -3.40
N ASN A 27 -6.90 -2.78 -3.85
CA ASN A 27 -5.87 -2.69 -4.88
C ASN A 27 -4.52 -3.29 -4.47
N PHE A 28 -4.25 -3.38 -3.18
CA PHE A 28 -3.05 -4.05 -2.64
C PHE A 28 -3.02 -5.56 -2.94
N VAL A 29 -4.16 -6.19 -3.21
CA VAL A 29 -4.19 -7.65 -3.48
C VAL A 29 -4.60 -8.01 -4.90
N LEU A 30 -4.99 -7.02 -5.72
CA LEU A 30 -5.41 -7.23 -7.10
C LEU A 30 -4.21 -7.21 -8.05
N LYS A 31 -4.22 -8.09 -9.06
CA LYS A 31 -3.13 -8.22 -10.05
C LYS A 31 -1.78 -8.43 -9.33
N ASN A 32 -0.89 -7.45 -9.41
CA ASN A 32 0.43 -7.46 -8.78
C ASN A 32 0.48 -6.76 -7.41
N GLY A 33 -0.65 -6.18 -6.97
CA GLY A 33 -0.69 -5.35 -5.76
C GLY A 33 -0.04 -3.97 -5.92
N ASP A 34 0.35 -3.62 -7.15
CA ASP A 34 1.13 -2.42 -7.48
C ASP A 34 0.27 -1.21 -7.85
N GLN A 35 -1.05 -1.35 -7.78
CA GLN A 35 -1.99 -0.27 -8.10
C GLN A 35 -2.10 0.69 -6.90
N PRO A 36 -2.16 2.01 -7.16
CA PRO A 36 -2.36 2.99 -6.10
C PRO A 36 -3.75 2.82 -5.47
N GLU A 37 -3.81 3.06 -4.17
CA GLU A 37 -5.03 3.01 -3.38
C GLU A 37 -5.27 4.35 -2.69
N TYR A 38 -6.48 4.87 -2.77
CA TYR A 38 -6.82 6.14 -2.15
C TYR A 38 -7.26 5.94 -0.69
N ILE A 39 -6.36 6.30 0.21
CA ILE A 39 -6.55 6.28 1.66
C ILE A 39 -6.52 7.74 2.10
N HIS A 40 -7.69 8.39 2.05
CA HIS A 40 -7.84 9.82 2.36
C HIS A 40 -6.96 10.23 3.56
N THR A 41 -6.11 11.25 3.47
CA THR A 41 -5.96 12.25 2.39
C THR A 41 -5.00 11.87 1.25
N TYR A 42 -4.42 10.67 1.26
CA TYR A 42 -3.31 10.29 0.38
C TYR A 42 -3.68 9.18 -0.59
N SER A 43 -3.01 9.11 -1.73
CA SER A 43 -2.95 7.91 -2.57
C SER A 43 -1.64 7.19 -2.28
N ILE A 44 -1.71 5.88 -2.03
CA ILE A 44 -0.56 5.08 -1.57
C ILE A 44 -0.35 3.91 -2.51
N ARG A 45 0.90 3.68 -2.92
CA ARG A 45 1.29 2.57 -3.79
C ARG A 45 2.43 1.80 -3.14
N SER A 46 2.35 0.46 -3.18
CA SER A 46 3.44 -0.41 -2.73
C SER A 46 3.91 -1.29 -3.87
N ALA A 47 5.15 -1.10 -4.29
CA ALA A 47 5.75 -1.84 -5.40
C ALA A 47 7.27 -1.92 -5.24
N ALA A 48 7.86 -3.03 -5.69
CA ALA A 48 9.31 -3.23 -5.69
C ALA A 48 10.00 -2.98 -4.33
N ASP A 49 9.38 -3.43 -3.24
CA ASP A 49 9.85 -3.24 -1.86
C ASP A 49 9.87 -1.75 -1.40
N GLU A 50 9.18 -0.85 -2.10
CA GLU A 50 9.06 0.57 -1.79
C GLU A 50 7.60 0.97 -1.47
N LEU A 51 7.46 2.02 -0.66
CA LEU A 51 6.19 2.68 -0.40
C LEU A 51 6.21 4.08 -0.98
N THR A 52 5.32 4.35 -1.92
CA THR A 52 5.17 5.67 -2.53
C THR A 52 3.87 6.31 -2.08
N VAL A 53 3.96 7.58 -1.69
CA VAL A 53 2.85 8.39 -1.20
C VAL A 53 2.65 9.57 -2.14
N CYS A 54 1.39 9.83 -2.45
CA CYS A 54 0.93 10.95 -3.26
C CYS A 54 -0.13 11.73 -2.47
N HIS A 55 -0.05 13.06 -2.46
CA HIS A 55 -1.14 13.94 -2.09
C HIS A 55 -1.85 14.40 -3.37
N PRO A 56 -2.90 13.70 -3.81
CA PRO A 56 -3.41 13.86 -5.16
C PRO A 56 -4.04 15.23 -5.39
N ALA A 57 -3.51 15.97 -6.36
CA ALA A 57 -4.17 17.14 -6.90
C ALA A 57 -5.45 16.72 -7.63
N ARG A 58 -6.52 17.51 -7.49
CA ARG A 58 -7.79 17.24 -8.17
C ARG A 58 -7.80 17.91 -9.54
N THR A 59 -8.05 17.13 -10.58
CA THR A 59 -8.38 17.64 -11.92
C THR A 59 -9.88 17.44 -12.18
N HIS A 60 -10.50 18.31 -12.97
CA HIS A 60 -11.92 18.25 -13.23
C HIS A 60 -12.27 18.73 -14.63
N SER A 61 -13.24 18.05 -15.24
CA SER A 61 -13.97 18.46 -16.44
C SER A 61 -15.46 18.38 -16.16
N ALA A 62 -16.31 18.92 -17.04
CA ALA A 62 -17.77 18.91 -16.81
C ALA A 62 -18.39 17.51 -16.58
N SER A 63 -17.71 16.43 -16.94
CA SER A 63 -18.19 15.05 -16.80
C SER A 63 -17.41 14.20 -15.80
N LEU A 64 -16.27 14.68 -15.27
CA LEU A 64 -15.35 13.86 -14.47
C LEU A 64 -14.57 14.70 -13.47
N VAL A 65 -14.48 14.20 -12.23
CA VAL A 65 -13.43 14.60 -11.27
C VAL A 65 -12.43 13.47 -11.21
N ASP A 66 -11.13 13.76 -11.36
CA ASP A 66 -10.07 12.76 -11.27
C ASP A 66 -8.96 13.21 -10.29
N GLN A 67 -8.21 12.23 -9.80
CA GLN A 67 -7.12 12.36 -8.86
C GLN A 67 -5.94 11.50 -9.35
N PRO A 68 -5.15 12.01 -10.31
CA PRO A 68 -4.03 11.26 -10.85
C PRO A 68 -3.01 10.95 -9.75
N PHE A 69 -2.43 9.75 -9.81
CA PHE A 69 -1.34 9.36 -8.93
C PHE A 69 -0.02 9.91 -9.49
N VAL A 70 0.61 10.80 -8.73
CA VAL A 70 1.95 11.33 -8.99
C VAL A 70 2.77 11.11 -7.72
N GLU A 71 3.94 10.50 -7.87
CA GLU A 71 4.80 10.17 -6.73
C GLU A 71 5.33 11.47 -6.12
N ASP A 72 5.01 11.74 -4.85
CA ASP A 72 5.55 12.91 -4.13
C ASP A 72 6.66 12.49 -3.16
N LEU A 73 6.49 11.32 -2.54
CA LEU A 73 7.37 10.79 -1.51
C LEU A 73 7.55 9.29 -1.70
N THR A 74 8.78 8.84 -1.84
CA THR A 74 9.14 7.42 -1.89
C THR A 74 9.98 7.04 -0.68
N ILE A 75 9.59 5.97 -0.01
CA ILE A 75 10.24 5.46 1.19
C ILE A 75 10.67 4.02 0.91
N SER A 76 11.96 3.75 1.05
CA SER A 76 12.51 2.42 0.81
C SER A 76 13.72 2.14 1.69
N PHE A 77 14.17 0.88 1.64
CA PHE A 77 15.41 0.44 2.28
C PHE A 77 16.30 -0.16 1.21
N PRO A 78 17.45 0.45 0.88
CA PRO A 78 18.36 -0.05 -0.15
C PRO A 78 18.81 -1.49 0.10
N SER A 79 18.94 -1.87 1.38
CA SER A 79 19.31 -3.23 1.79
C SER A 79 18.24 -4.30 1.56
N ASP A 80 16.98 -3.89 1.37
CA ASP A 80 15.85 -4.79 1.13
C ASP A 80 15.45 -4.83 -0.35
N ALA A 81 16.07 -3.98 -1.18
CA ALA A 81 15.78 -3.87 -2.60
C ALA A 81 16.02 -5.20 -3.34
N ASN A 82 15.18 -5.47 -4.33
CA ASN A 82 15.25 -6.67 -5.18
C ASN A 82 15.06 -7.99 -4.43
N ASN A 83 14.37 -8.01 -3.29
CA ASN A 83 13.95 -9.28 -2.69
C ASN A 83 12.86 -9.99 -3.53
N GLY A 84 12.35 -9.32 -4.57
CA GLY A 84 11.28 -9.84 -5.42
C GLY A 84 10.00 -10.07 -4.63
N GLY A 85 9.89 -9.42 -3.46
CA GLY A 85 8.80 -9.58 -2.53
C GLY A 85 7.56 -8.86 -3.03
N HIS A 86 6.41 -9.49 -2.84
CA HIS A 86 5.16 -8.77 -2.78
C HIS A 86 4.99 -8.24 -1.36
N HIS A 87 4.43 -7.05 -1.22
CA HIS A 87 3.99 -6.59 0.08
C HIS A 87 2.93 -7.55 0.64
N ARG A 88 2.79 -7.58 1.97
CA ARG A 88 1.83 -8.49 2.64
C ARG A 88 0.99 -7.75 3.66
N ILE A 89 -0.32 -7.90 3.54
CA ILE A 89 -1.28 -7.49 4.55
C ILE A 89 -1.11 -8.39 5.77
N VAL A 90 -0.77 -7.79 6.90
CA VAL A 90 -0.59 -8.49 8.17
C VAL A 90 -1.77 -8.32 9.12
N ALA A 91 -2.50 -7.21 9.02
CA ALA A 91 -3.70 -6.93 9.80
C ALA A 91 -4.61 -5.97 9.04
N PHE A 92 -5.90 -6.01 9.32
CA PHE A 92 -6.88 -5.06 8.79
C PHE A 92 -8.10 -5.00 9.72
N ASP A 93 -8.82 -3.89 9.63
CA ASP A 93 -10.16 -3.70 10.19
C ASP A 93 -11.00 -2.84 9.21
N ASP A 94 -12.15 -2.32 9.66
CA ASP A 94 -13.06 -1.54 8.82
C ASP A 94 -12.45 -0.24 8.26
N LEU A 95 -11.44 0.31 8.93
CA LEU A 95 -10.85 1.61 8.62
C LEU A 95 -9.33 1.58 8.46
N SER A 96 -8.67 0.48 8.81
CA SER A 96 -7.21 0.35 8.79
C SER A 96 -6.73 -0.89 8.03
N VAL A 97 -5.52 -0.78 7.48
CA VAL A 97 -4.76 -1.88 6.92
C VAL A 97 -3.29 -1.71 7.30
N THR A 98 -2.69 -2.80 7.75
CA THR A 98 -1.25 -2.87 8.03
C THR A 98 -0.59 -3.73 6.98
N ILE A 99 0.40 -3.18 6.29
CA ILE A 99 1.16 -3.87 5.24
C ILE A 99 2.64 -3.94 5.60
N ASP A 100 3.23 -5.13 5.44
CA ASP A 100 4.68 -5.31 5.35
C ASP A 100 5.07 -5.01 3.90
N VAL A 101 5.70 -3.85 3.69
CA VAL A 101 6.16 -3.38 2.38
C VAL A 101 7.44 -4.11 1.98
N SER A 102 8.36 -4.21 2.94
CA SER A 102 9.62 -4.94 2.84
C SER A 102 9.94 -5.59 4.20
N PRO A 103 10.95 -6.46 4.30
CA PRO A 103 11.34 -7.08 5.58
C PRO A 103 11.61 -6.09 6.71
N SER A 104 12.03 -4.86 6.38
CA SER A 104 12.36 -3.83 7.37
C SER A 104 11.36 -2.67 7.43
N LEU A 105 10.33 -2.66 6.59
CA LEU A 105 9.36 -1.58 6.47
C LEU A 105 7.92 -2.09 6.60
N ARG A 106 7.24 -1.62 7.65
CA ARG A 106 5.80 -1.83 7.86
C ARG A 106 5.07 -0.50 7.82
N ALA A 107 3.97 -0.44 7.08
CA ALA A 107 3.10 0.72 7.02
C ALA A 107 1.78 0.45 7.75
N HIS A 108 1.34 1.41 8.56
CA HIS A 108 0.06 1.41 9.26
C HIS A 108 -0.82 2.49 8.63
N LEU A 109 -1.76 2.06 7.79
CA LEU A 109 -2.58 2.94 6.98
C LEU A 109 -4.00 2.98 7.53
N VAL A 110 -4.48 4.17 7.84
CA VAL A 110 -5.81 4.38 8.42
C VAL A 110 -6.55 5.41 7.58
N ARG A 111 -7.79 5.10 7.18
CA ARG A 111 -8.61 6.04 6.40
C ARG A 111 -8.84 7.34 7.17
N SER A 112 -8.72 8.45 6.45
CA SER A 112 -8.86 9.82 6.98
C SER A 112 -7.79 10.21 8.00
N CYS A 113 -6.73 9.42 8.16
CA CYS A 113 -5.60 9.80 9.00
C CYS A 113 -4.72 10.81 8.24
N PRO A 114 -4.40 11.97 8.83
CA PRO A 114 -3.53 12.96 8.20
C PRO A 114 -2.04 12.58 8.26
N TYR A 115 -1.70 11.40 8.73
CA TYR A 115 -0.33 10.92 8.86
C TYR A 115 -0.18 9.52 8.30
N VAL A 116 0.89 9.28 7.54
CA VAL A 116 1.34 7.93 7.17
C VAL A 116 2.34 7.47 8.23
N THR A 117 1.98 6.43 8.98
CA THR A 117 2.82 5.92 10.07
C THR A 117 3.56 4.67 9.64
N LEU A 118 4.87 4.64 9.88
CA LEU A 118 5.74 3.54 9.51
C LEU A 118 6.45 2.98 10.74
N THR A 119 6.66 1.68 10.77
CA THR A 119 7.53 1.01 11.74
C THR A 119 8.69 0.37 11.00
N THR A 120 9.89 0.60 11.52
CA THR A 120 11.13 0.10 10.91
C THR A 120 11.89 -0.78 11.88
N THR A 121 12.53 -1.83 11.37
CA THR A 121 13.44 -2.68 12.15
C THR A 121 14.91 -2.32 11.96
N LYS A 122 15.20 -1.47 10.97
CA LYS A 122 16.54 -0.93 10.66
C LYS A 122 16.65 0.56 11.02
N CYS A 123 17.89 1.00 11.26
CA CYS A 123 18.21 2.35 11.72
C CYS A 123 18.22 3.40 10.57
N VAL A 124 18.51 3.00 9.33
CA VAL A 124 18.64 3.92 8.19
C VAL A 124 17.49 3.69 7.21
N VAL A 125 16.62 4.70 7.07
CA VAL A 125 15.51 4.76 6.11
C VAL A 125 15.91 5.70 5.00
N ASP A 126 15.69 5.33 3.73
CA ASP A 126 15.80 6.27 2.62
C ASP A 126 14.45 6.91 2.34
N VAL A 127 14.46 8.24 2.22
CA VAL A 127 13.26 9.06 2.02
C VAL A 127 13.56 10.04 0.90
N ALA A 128 13.01 9.77 -0.28
CA ALA A 128 13.19 10.58 -1.47
C ALA A 128 11.93 11.40 -1.75
N LEU A 129 12.11 12.70 -1.97
CA LEU A 129 11.10 13.58 -2.55
C LEU A 129 11.28 13.56 -4.06
N VAL A 130 10.19 13.43 -4.80
CA VAL A 130 10.18 13.33 -6.26
C VAL A 130 9.74 14.64 -6.89
#